data_AF-A0A0F8ZQR7-F1
#
_entry.id   AF-A0A0F8ZQR7-F1
#
_cell.length_a   1.000
_cell.length_b   1.000
_cell.length_c   1.000
_cell.angle_alpha   90.00
_cell.angle_beta   90.00
_cell.angle_gamma   90.00
#
_symmetry.space_group_name_H-M   'P 1'
#
loop_
_entity.id
_entity.type
_entity.pdbx_description
1 polymer ?
#
loop_
_entity_poly.entity_id
_entity_poly.type
_entity_poly.pdbx_seq_one_letter_code
_entity_poly.pdbx_strand_id
1 'polypeptide(L)'
;MDESSLKHKLEKINAIIGNPPFTRQEELKGVVFGEEYKAKMKEVLVKDFNIEIDTRAGIYAYFITHSASFIKSKNGNRLGFVTLRSWLDVGFGQKLKKFLFTPHTRGVEPKV
;
A
#
# COMPACT_ATOMS: atom_id res chain seq x y z
N MET A 1 -2.33 32.97 3.00
CA MET A 1 -2.83 31.90 2.12
C MET A 1 -3.74 31.06 2.98
N ASP A 2 -5.04 31.00 2.65
CA ASP A 2 -6.05 30.38 3.50
C ASP A 2 -5.96 28.85 3.44
N GLU A 3 -5.53 28.22 4.53
CA GLU A 3 -5.45 26.76 4.69
C GLU A 3 -6.81 26.05 4.57
N SER A 4 -7.92 26.80 4.61
CA SER A 4 -9.27 26.26 4.42
C SER A 4 -9.53 25.71 3.01
N SER A 5 -8.70 26.11 2.03
CA SER A 5 -8.86 25.77 0.60
C SER A 5 -8.34 24.38 0.19
N LEU A 6 -7.70 23.62 1.09
CA LEU A 6 -7.09 22.32 0.77
C LEU A 6 -7.85 21.10 1.32
N LYS A 7 -9.10 21.26 1.75
CA LYS A 7 -9.96 20.13 2.19
C LYS A 7 -10.82 19.54 1.07
N HIS A 8 -10.30 19.45 -0.15
CA HIS A 8 -10.94 18.57 -1.14
C HIS A 8 -10.65 17.12 -0.74
N LYS A 9 -11.65 16.47 -0.14
CA LYS A 9 -11.64 15.02 0.05
C LYS A 9 -11.57 14.40 -1.34
N LEU A 10 -10.41 13.85 -1.69
CA LEU A 10 -10.21 13.17 -2.96
C LEU A 10 -11.32 12.14 -3.12
N GLU A 11 -12.10 12.30 -4.19
CA GLU A 11 -13.10 11.31 -4.53
C GLU A 11 -12.42 9.97 -4.79
N LYS A 12 -13.08 8.91 -4.36
CA LYS A 12 -12.64 7.56 -4.67
C LYS A 12 -12.62 7.38 -6.20
N ILE A 13 -11.62 6.69 -6.73
CA ILE A 13 -11.39 6.48 -8.17
C ILE A 13 -11.67 5.05 -8.61
N ASN A 14 -11.90 4.87 -9.91
CA ASN A 14 -12.27 3.59 -10.52
C ASN A 14 -11.05 2.74 -10.93
N ALA A 15 -9.95 3.39 -11.27
CA ALA A 15 -8.72 2.72 -11.68
C ALA A 15 -7.52 3.42 -11.06
N ILE A 16 -6.55 2.63 -10.60
CA ILE A 16 -5.25 3.13 -10.13
C ILE A 16 -4.19 2.40 -10.93
N ILE A 17 -3.36 3.19 -11.62
CA ILE A 17 -2.22 2.68 -12.38
C ILE A 17 -0.94 3.29 -11.84
N GLY A 18 0.17 2.55 -11.87
CA GLY A 18 1.44 3.09 -11.44
C GLY A 18 2.64 2.21 -11.75
N ASN A 19 3.81 2.85 -11.77
CA ASN A 19 5.10 2.21 -11.76
C ASN A 19 5.83 2.69 -10.49
N PRO A 20 5.59 2.05 -9.33
CA PRO A 20 6.19 2.48 -8.07
C PRO A 20 7.72 2.43 -8.18
N PRO A 21 8.45 3.26 -7.41
CA PRO A 21 9.90 3.21 -7.42
C PRO A 21 10.40 1.80 -7.15
N PHE A 22 11.36 1.34 -7.96
CA PHE A 22 12.00 0.05 -7.76
C PHE A 22 13.04 0.19 -6.66
N THR A 23 12.69 -0.27 -5.46
CA THR A 23 13.60 -0.23 -4.32
C THR A 23 13.98 -1.63 -3.86
N ARG A 24 15.26 -1.77 -3.48
CA ARG A 24 15.72 -2.92 -2.72
C ARG A 24 15.42 -2.73 -1.24
N GLN A 25 15.33 -3.83 -0.50
CA GLN A 25 15.01 -3.77 0.93
C GLN A 25 16.09 -3.04 1.75
N GLU A 26 17.33 -3.05 1.28
CA GLU A 26 18.50 -2.44 1.91
C GLU A 26 18.45 -0.91 1.74
N GLU A 27 18.04 -0.43 0.57
CA GLU A 27 17.90 1.00 0.28
C GLU A 27 16.91 1.67 1.22
N LEU A 28 15.79 1.00 1.48
CA LEU A 28 14.75 1.45 2.40
C LEU A 28 15.17 1.50 3.88
N LYS A 29 16.33 0.92 4.24
CA LYS A 29 16.95 1.05 5.57
C LYS A 29 18.22 1.92 5.52
N GLY A 30 18.64 2.36 4.34
CA GLY A 30 19.90 3.06 4.12
C GLY A 30 19.77 4.57 4.27
N VAL A 31 20.88 5.26 4.04
CA VAL A 31 21.05 6.72 4.22
C VAL A 31 19.99 7.54 3.48
N VAL A 32 19.47 7.04 2.36
CA VAL A 32 18.48 7.73 1.52
C VAL A 32 17.13 7.90 2.23
N PHE A 33 16.68 6.88 2.97
CA PHE A 33 15.35 6.88 3.60
C PHE A 33 15.41 6.91 5.14
N GLY A 34 16.55 6.51 5.72
CA GLY A 34 16.75 6.36 7.16
C GLY A 34 16.25 5.02 7.69
N GLU A 35 16.82 4.58 8.82
CA GLU A 35 16.54 3.26 9.40
C GLU A 35 15.08 3.09 9.85
N GLU A 36 14.42 4.19 10.25
CA GLU A 36 13.05 4.19 10.75
C GLU A 36 11.98 4.09 9.64
N TYR A 37 12.35 4.28 8.38
CA TYR A 37 11.38 4.43 7.30
C TYR A 37 10.46 3.21 7.18
N LYS A 38 11.03 2.01 7.27
CA LYS A 38 10.25 0.77 7.26
C LYS A 38 9.34 0.62 8.47
N ALA A 39 9.77 1.07 9.64
CA ALA A 39 8.96 1.03 10.85
C ALA A 39 7.73 1.91 10.70
N LYS A 40 7.91 3.15 10.23
CA LYS A 40 6.81 4.09 9.93
C LYS A 40 5.85 3.54 8.88
N MET A 41 6.37 2.95 7.81
CA MET A 41 5.53 2.29 6.81
C MET A 41 4.71 1.16 7.42
N LYS A 42 5.33 0.29 8.23
CA LYS A 42 4.64 -0.82 8.89
C LYS A 42 3.52 -0.29 9.81
N GLU A 43 3.80 0.75 10.59
CA GLU A 43 2.82 1.38 11.47
C GLU A 43 1.61 1.89 10.69
N VAL A 44 1.82 2.61 9.59
CA VAL A 44 0.73 3.11 8.72
C VAL A 44 -0.09 1.96 8.16
N LEU A 45 0.54 0.88 7.71
CA LEU A 45 -0.16 -0.27 7.12
C LEU A 45 -0.97 -1.05 8.15
N VAL A 46 -0.44 -1.23 9.35
CA VAL A 46 -1.16 -1.86 10.46
C VAL A 46 -2.34 -0.99 10.87
N LYS A 47 -2.12 0.31 11.06
CA LYS A 47 -3.15 1.27 11.47
C LYS A 47 -4.29 1.38 10.46
N ASP A 48 -3.97 1.50 9.17
CA ASP A 48 -4.98 1.81 8.15
C ASP A 48 -5.66 0.56 7.57
N PHE A 49 -5.00 -0.59 7.62
CA PHE A 49 -5.42 -1.79 6.89
C PHE A 49 -5.28 -3.11 7.67
N ASN A 50 -4.81 -3.07 8.92
CA ASN A 50 -4.54 -4.25 9.75
C ASN A 50 -3.66 -5.30 9.04
N ILE A 51 -2.66 -4.83 8.29
CA ILE A 51 -1.71 -5.69 7.56
C ILE A 51 -0.28 -5.41 8.00
N GLU A 52 0.47 -6.49 8.23
CA GLU A 52 1.92 -6.43 8.37
C GLU A 52 2.58 -6.96 7.10
N ILE A 53 3.21 -6.11 6.30
CA ILE A 53 3.99 -6.58 5.15
C ILE A 53 5.37 -7.03 5.63
N ASP A 54 5.90 -8.09 5.00
CA ASP A 54 7.24 -8.58 5.28
C ASP A 54 8.31 -7.52 4.95
N THR A 55 9.31 -7.39 5.83
CA THR A 55 10.37 -6.38 5.70
C THR A 55 11.24 -6.54 4.45
N ARG A 56 11.18 -7.68 3.77
CA ARG A 56 11.87 -7.94 2.49
C ARG A 56 11.15 -7.33 1.29
N ALA A 57 9.90 -6.90 1.46
CA ALA A 57 9.18 -6.22 0.40
C ALA A 57 9.77 -4.82 0.15
N GLY A 58 9.83 -4.44 -1.13
CA GLY A 58 10.15 -3.07 -1.55
C GLY A 58 8.97 -2.11 -1.36
N ILE A 59 9.16 -0.84 -1.72
CA ILE A 59 8.17 0.21 -1.51
C ILE A 59 6.86 -0.03 -2.27
N TYR A 60 6.92 -0.77 -3.39
CA TYR A 60 5.72 -1.11 -4.18
C TYR A 60 4.62 -1.75 -3.33
N ALA A 61 4.97 -2.50 -2.29
CA ALA A 61 4.01 -3.17 -1.43
C ALA A 61 3.12 -2.15 -0.70
N TYR A 62 3.71 -1.05 -0.24
CA TYR A 62 2.96 0.07 0.33
C TYR A 62 2.10 0.78 -0.69
N PHE A 63 2.59 1.02 -1.91
CA PHE A 63 1.77 1.63 -2.96
C PHE A 63 0.53 0.79 -3.27
N ILE A 64 0.71 -0.53 -3.40
CA ILE A 64 -0.39 -1.46 -3.66
C ILE A 64 -1.40 -1.43 -2.51
N THR A 65 -0.97 -1.56 -1.26
CA THR A 65 -1.91 -1.56 -0.12
C THR A 65 -2.56 -0.20 0.09
N HIS A 66 -1.78 0.87 0.02
CA HIS A 66 -2.28 2.23 0.22
C HIS A 66 -3.26 2.65 -0.88
N SER A 67 -3.21 2.04 -2.07
CA SER A 67 -4.19 2.24 -3.15
C SER A 67 -5.64 1.91 -2.72
N ALA A 68 -5.82 1.02 -1.73
CA ALA A 68 -7.14 0.71 -1.16
C ALA A 68 -7.82 1.93 -0.51
N SER A 69 -7.03 2.92 -0.10
CA SER A 69 -7.54 4.23 0.37
C SER A 69 -8.32 4.97 -0.72
N PHE A 70 -7.95 4.81 -1.98
CA PHE A 70 -8.44 5.62 -3.09
C PHE A 70 -9.39 4.87 -4.00
N ILE A 71 -9.31 3.54 -4.10
CA ILE A 71 -10.19 2.78 -4.98
C ILE A 71 -11.62 2.64 -4.41
N LYS A 72 -12.62 2.74 -5.29
CA LYS A 72 -14.04 2.47 -4.96
C LYS A 72 -14.21 0.99 -4.59
N SER A 73 -15.08 0.70 -3.61
CA SER A 73 -15.34 -0.66 -3.11
C SER A 73 -16.30 -1.49 -3.96
N LYS A 74 -16.86 -0.92 -5.04
CA LYS A 74 -17.81 -1.60 -5.93
C LYS A 74 -17.08 -2.52 -6.92
N ASN A 75 -17.83 -3.43 -7.53
CA ASN A 75 -17.32 -4.27 -8.62
C ASN A 75 -16.92 -3.42 -9.86
N GLY A 76 -15.98 -3.93 -10.65
CA GLY A 76 -15.54 -3.30 -11.91
C GLY A 76 -14.34 -2.35 -11.80
N ASN A 77 -13.86 -2.06 -10.58
CA ASN A 77 -12.67 -1.22 -10.38
C ASN A 77 -11.37 -2.02 -10.59
N ARG A 78 -10.26 -1.34 -10.87
CA ARG A 78 -8.99 -1.96 -11.30
C ARG A 78 -7.76 -1.36 -10.62
N LEU A 79 -6.79 -2.22 -10.31
CA LEU A 79 -5.43 -1.84 -9.92
C LEU A 79 -4.47 -2.40 -10.98
N GLY A 80 -3.55 -1.57 -11.48
CA GLY A 80 -2.51 -1.98 -12.43
C GLY A 80 -1.15 -1.42 -12.02
N PHE A 81 -0.22 -2.29 -11.62
CA PHE A 81 1.11 -1.86 -11.21
C PHE A 81 2.21 -2.64 -11.92
N VAL A 82 3.23 -1.92 -12.39
CA VAL A 82 4.50 -2.52 -12.80
C VAL A 82 5.38 -2.64 -11.56
N THR A 83 5.73 -3.87 -11.15
CA THR A 83 6.49 -4.12 -9.91
C THR A 83 7.54 -5.21 -10.13
N LEU A 84 8.47 -5.35 -9.19
CA LEU A 84 9.40 -6.47 -9.17
C LEU A 84 8.62 -7.78 -9.03
N ARG A 85 8.98 -8.80 -9.83
CA ARG A 85 8.32 -10.13 -9.81
C ARG A 85 8.40 -10.83 -8.46
N SER A 86 9.43 -10.54 -7.66
CA SER A 86 9.86 -11.36 -6.52
C SER A 86 8.76 -11.70 -5.50
N TRP A 87 7.74 -10.87 -5.32
CA TRP A 87 6.67 -11.13 -4.34
C TRP A 87 5.64 -12.18 -4.78
N LEU A 88 5.61 -12.55 -6.05
CA LEU A 88 4.71 -13.60 -6.54
C LEU A 88 5.18 -14.98 -6.08
N ASP A 89 6.49 -15.22 -6.16
CA ASP A 89 7.08 -16.57 -6.03
C ASP A 89 7.51 -16.94 -4.61
N VAL A 90 7.75 -15.96 -3.74
CA VAL A 90 8.38 -16.19 -2.42
C VAL A 90 7.45 -15.95 -1.25
N GLY A 91 7.80 -16.54 -0.09
CA GLY A 91 6.99 -16.48 1.13
C GLY A 91 6.70 -15.06 1.64
N PHE A 92 7.57 -14.08 1.38
CA PHE A 92 7.38 -12.71 1.86
C PHE A 92 6.16 -12.00 1.22
N GLY A 93 5.72 -12.44 0.03
CA GLY A 93 4.56 -11.86 -0.65
C GLY A 93 3.21 -12.44 -0.24
N GLN A 94 3.18 -13.46 0.62
CA GLN A 94 1.93 -14.15 1.00
C GLN A 94 0.90 -13.22 1.65
N LYS A 95 1.34 -12.34 2.55
CA LYS A 95 0.44 -11.37 3.21
C LYS A 95 -0.08 -10.33 2.21
N LEU A 96 0.74 -9.87 1.27
CA LEU A 96 0.30 -8.95 0.20
C LEU A 96 -0.69 -9.61 -0.76
N LYS A 97 -0.49 -10.88 -1.12
CA LYS A 97 -1.45 -11.66 -1.91
C LYS A 97 -2.77 -11.82 -1.16
N LYS A 98 -2.72 -12.26 0.11
CA LYS A 98 -3.92 -12.43 0.95
C LYS A 98 -4.69 -11.12 1.12
N PHE A 99 -3.97 -10.00 1.28
CA PHE A 99 -4.55 -8.68 1.18
C PHE A 99 -5.31 -8.59 -0.13
N LEU A 100 -4.67 -8.57 -1.30
CA LEU A 100 -5.34 -8.38 -2.59
C LEU A 100 -6.59 -9.27 -2.86
N PHE A 101 -6.69 -10.47 -2.29
CA PHE A 101 -7.87 -11.35 -2.39
C PHE A 101 -9.03 -11.03 -1.44
N THR A 102 -8.80 -10.21 -0.42
CA THR A 102 -9.81 -9.83 0.57
C THR A 102 -10.42 -8.48 0.20
N PRO A 103 -11.73 -8.24 0.41
CA PRO A 103 -12.28 -6.90 0.31
C PRO A 103 -11.65 -5.97 1.36
N HIS A 104 -11.19 -4.78 0.95
CA HIS A 104 -10.70 -3.77 1.90
C HIS A 104 -11.39 -2.44 1.67
N THR A 105 -11.72 -1.82 2.78
CA THR A 105 -12.22 -0.46 2.83
C THR A 105 -11.61 0.20 4.05
N ARG A 106 -10.98 1.36 3.88
CA ARG A 106 -10.78 2.28 5.02
C ARG A 106 -12.16 2.53 5.63
N GLY A 107 -12.35 2.12 6.88
CA GLY A 107 -13.59 2.36 7.65
C GLY A 107 -14.68 1.29 7.57
N VAL A 108 -14.36 0.02 7.26
CA VAL A 108 -15.23 -1.10 7.66
C VAL A 108 -14.40 -2.05 8.49
N GLU A 109 -14.82 -2.23 9.74
CA GLU A 109 -14.17 -3.11 10.71
C GLU A 109 -13.96 -4.51 10.12
N PRO A 110 -12.77 -5.13 10.29
CA PRO A 110 -12.66 -6.56 10.13
C PRO A 110 -13.43 -7.21 11.29
N LYS A 111 -14.67 -7.61 11.04
CA LYS A 111 -15.37 -8.57 11.89
C LYS A 111 -14.76 -9.95 11.66
N VAL A 112 -14.06 -10.46 12.66
CA VAL A 112 -14.09 -11.88 13.00
C VAL A 112 -14.50 -11.97 14.46
#